data_AF-A0A8J4DFX1-F1
#
_entry.id   AF-A0A8J4DFX1-F1
#
_cell.length_a   1.000
_cell.length_b   1.000
_cell.length_c   1.000
_cell.angle_alpha   90.00
_cell.angle_beta   90.00
_cell.angle_gamma   90.00
#
_symmetry.space_group_name_H-M   'P 1'
#
loop_
_entity.id
_entity.type
_entity.pdbx_description
1 polymer ?
#
loop_
_entity_poly.entity_id
_entity_poly.type
_entity_poly.pdbx_seq_one_letter_code
_entity_poly.pdbx_strand_id
1 'polypeptide(L)'
;MVIYAASVQLCLDAYVWVADPLPRVLDRFISAYVDADDPGDERFAAFRRVYLLGAVSDADVRALDELRPESGGGGFSLYLRGRDHSQAIITITDEGAAVLGLSVQASGDLAVTLRQAEELIDHLLEDFSCVAGLAGVELPPPQSRSEWDDDGLVLLRVGAPSVESSTPA
;
A
#
# COMPACT_ATOMS: atom_id res chain seq x y z
N MET A 1 -35.56 -10.18 20.93
CA MET A 1 -35.00 -10.06 19.57
C MET A 1 -33.81 -9.12 19.67
N VAL A 2 -32.61 -9.67 19.84
CA VAL A 2 -31.37 -8.88 19.85
C VAL A 2 -30.86 -8.92 18.42
N ILE A 3 -30.97 -7.81 17.70
CA ILE A 3 -30.30 -7.65 16.42
C ILE A 3 -28.84 -7.39 16.77
N TYR A 4 -27.99 -8.42 16.68
CA TYR A 4 -26.55 -8.21 16.58
C TYR A 4 -26.32 -7.54 15.23
N ALA A 5 -26.31 -6.21 15.21
CA ALA A 5 -25.57 -5.51 14.16
C ALA A 5 -24.11 -5.89 14.41
N ALA A 6 -23.59 -6.84 13.63
CA ALA A 6 -22.15 -7.00 13.55
C ALA A 6 -21.61 -5.61 13.18
N SER A 7 -20.93 -4.97 14.13
CA SER A 7 -20.27 -3.70 13.89
C SER A 7 -19.25 -4.00 12.81
N VAL A 8 -19.52 -3.59 11.56
CA VAL A 8 -18.51 -3.65 10.51
C VAL A 8 -17.37 -2.79 11.00
N GLN A 9 -16.27 -3.45 11.35
CA GLN A 9 -15.11 -2.81 11.92
C GLN A 9 -14.34 -2.20 10.76
N LEU A 10 -14.47 -0.88 10.62
CA LEU A 10 -13.86 -0.14 9.52
C LEU A 10 -12.35 -0.07 9.70
N CYS A 11 -11.61 -0.17 8.61
CA CYS A 11 -10.17 0.07 8.56
C CYS A 11 -9.87 1.50 8.15
N LEU A 12 -8.91 2.10 8.84
CA LEU A 12 -8.21 3.29 8.40
C LEU A 12 -6.97 2.82 7.64
N ASP A 13 -6.89 3.19 6.37
CA ASP A 13 -5.78 2.87 5.50
C ASP A 13 -4.93 4.13 5.30
N ALA A 14 -3.62 3.97 5.45
CA ALA A 14 -2.65 5.01 5.16
C ALA A 14 -1.60 4.50 4.18
N TYR A 15 -1.22 5.35 3.25
CA TYR A 15 -0.36 5.05 2.13
C TYR A 15 0.70 6.13 1.94
N VAL A 16 1.88 5.73 1.47
CA VAL A 16 2.92 6.64 0.98
C VAL A 16 3.36 6.26 -0.42
N TRP A 17 3.69 7.27 -1.23
CA TRP A 17 4.21 7.08 -2.58
C TRP A 17 5.74 7.03 -2.59
N VAL A 18 6.29 5.93 -3.12
CA VAL A 18 7.71 5.72 -3.34
C VAL A 18 7.97 5.68 -4.84
N ALA A 19 8.54 6.76 -5.38
CA ALA A 19 8.74 6.90 -6.83
C ALA A 19 9.75 5.89 -7.40
N ASP A 20 10.83 5.61 -6.67
CA ASP A 20 11.86 4.63 -7.04
C ASP A 20 11.89 3.49 -5.99
N PRO A 21 11.10 2.43 -6.18
CA PRO A 21 10.96 1.35 -5.19
C PRO A 21 12.12 0.36 -5.27
N LEU A 22 13.33 0.84 -4.98
CA LEU A 22 14.53 0.02 -4.93
C LEU A 22 14.33 -1.22 -4.03
N PRO A 23 14.92 -2.38 -4.35
CA PRO A 23 14.77 -3.60 -3.57
C PRO A 23 14.96 -3.41 -2.05
N ARG A 24 15.92 -2.59 -1.65
CA ARG A 24 16.19 -2.26 -0.23
C ARG A 24 15.05 -1.53 0.48
N VAL A 25 14.28 -0.71 -0.25
CA VAL A 25 13.13 0.03 0.31
C VAL A 25 11.98 -0.94 0.57
N LEU A 26 11.68 -1.79 -0.42
CA LEU A 26 10.67 -2.83 -0.31
C LEU A 26 11.03 -3.85 0.78
N ASP A 27 12.30 -4.28 0.86
CA ASP A 27 12.79 -5.19 1.89
C ASP A 27 12.71 -4.57 3.29
N ARG A 28 12.97 -3.27 3.43
CA ARG A 28 12.78 -2.54 4.70
C ARG A 28 11.30 -2.54 5.12
N PHE A 29 10.38 -2.22 4.20
CA PHE A 29 8.94 -2.26 4.50
C PHE A 29 8.49 -3.65 4.94
N ILE A 30 8.88 -4.68 4.19
CA ILE A 30 8.58 -6.07 4.52
C ILE A 30 9.13 -6.44 5.90
N SER A 31 10.39 -6.12 6.16
CA SER A 31 11.04 -6.47 7.43
C SER A 31 10.40 -5.76 8.63
N ALA A 32 9.97 -4.50 8.45
CA ALA A 32 9.35 -3.70 9.50
C ALA A 32 7.90 -4.12 9.77
N TYR A 33 7.10 -4.32 8.72
CA TYR A 33 5.64 -4.34 8.85
C TYR A 33 4.97 -5.66 8.48
N VAL A 34 5.60 -6.53 7.70
CA VAL A 34 4.98 -7.78 7.24
C VAL A 34 5.32 -8.93 8.20
N ASP A 35 4.31 -9.75 8.50
CA ASP A 35 4.54 -11.08 9.06
C ASP A 35 5.05 -12.01 7.96
N ALA A 36 6.38 -12.09 7.81
CA ALA A 36 7.00 -12.87 6.74
C ALA A 36 6.89 -14.39 6.94
N ASP A 37 6.59 -14.85 8.15
CA ASP A 37 6.41 -16.26 8.47
C ASP A 37 4.97 -16.73 8.11
N ASP A 38 3.97 -15.85 8.25
CA ASP A 38 2.60 -16.07 7.79
C ASP A 38 2.02 -14.82 7.10
N PRO A 39 2.41 -14.54 5.84
CA PRO A 39 2.06 -13.31 5.12
C PRO A 39 0.60 -13.27 4.67
N GLY A 40 -0.14 -14.39 4.72
CA GLY A 40 -1.54 -14.47 4.31
C GLY A 40 -1.80 -14.53 2.79
N ASP A 41 -0.85 -14.12 1.95
CA ASP A 41 -0.93 -14.24 0.48
C ASP A 41 0.22 -15.09 -0.07
N GLU A 42 -0.11 -16.19 -0.76
CA GLU A 42 0.87 -17.12 -1.33
C GLU A 42 1.75 -16.49 -2.42
N ARG A 43 1.25 -15.42 -3.07
CA ARG A 43 1.97 -14.69 -4.12
C ARG A 43 3.09 -13.81 -3.56
N PHE A 44 3.14 -13.62 -2.23
CA PHE A 44 4.24 -12.93 -1.57
C PHE A 44 5.61 -13.54 -1.89
N ALA A 45 5.71 -14.87 -2.01
CA ALA A 45 6.96 -15.52 -2.36
C ALA A 45 7.42 -15.18 -3.78
N ALA A 46 6.48 -15.08 -4.73
CA ALA A 46 6.75 -14.66 -6.10
C ALA A 46 7.18 -13.20 -6.15
N PHE A 47 6.49 -12.32 -5.41
CA PHE A 47 6.85 -10.91 -5.27
C PHE A 47 8.30 -10.73 -4.80
N ARG A 48 8.70 -11.42 -3.73
CA ARG A 48 10.08 -11.34 -3.22
C ARG A 48 11.11 -11.76 -4.27
N ARG A 49 10.85 -12.84 -5.01
CA ARG A 49 11.76 -13.31 -6.06
C ARG A 49 11.91 -12.27 -7.17
N VAL A 50 10.80 -11.70 -7.65
CA VAL A 50 10.80 -10.74 -8.74
C VAL A 50 11.39 -9.39 -8.33
N TYR A 51 10.88 -8.79 -7.25
CA TYR A 51 11.18 -7.39 -6.89
C TYR A 51 12.35 -7.22 -5.91
N LEU A 52 12.70 -8.24 -5.13
CA LEU A 52 13.83 -8.13 -4.19
C LEU A 52 15.09 -8.83 -4.71
N LEU A 53 14.92 -10.01 -5.31
CA LEU A 53 16.04 -10.86 -5.72
C LEU A 53 16.39 -10.75 -7.20
N GLY A 54 15.50 -10.19 -8.03
CA GLY A 54 15.65 -10.18 -9.49
C GLY A 54 15.62 -11.58 -10.11
N ALA A 55 15.11 -12.57 -9.40
CA ALA A 55 15.05 -13.98 -9.80
C ALA A 55 13.69 -14.29 -10.43
N VAL A 56 13.47 -13.77 -11.64
CA VAL A 56 12.18 -13.88 -12.34
C VAL A 56 12.00 -15.25 -13.01
N SER A 57 10.84 -15.87 -12.81
CA SER A 57 10.39 -17.05 -13.57
C SER A 57 9.00 -16.83 -14.17
N ASP A 58 8.66 -17.58 -15.23
CA ASP A 58 7.32 -17.52 -15.85
C ASP A 58 6.20 -17.86 -14.86
N ALA A 59 6.48 -18.70 -13.85
CA ALA A 59 5.52 -19.03 -12.82
C ALA A 59 5.27 -17.83 -11.89
N ASP A 60 6.33 -17.09 -11.55
CA ASP A 60 6.22 -15.88 -10.72
C ASP A 60 5.46 -14.78 -11.45
N VAL A 61 5.75 -14.57 -12.74
CA VAL A 61 5.05 -13.57 -13.56
C VAL A 61 3.57 -13.89 -13.62
N ARG A 62 3.18 -15.14 -13.92
CA ARG A 62 1.77 -15.55 -13.94
C ARG A 62 1.07 -15.35 -12.59
N ALA A 63 1.73 -15.73 -11.50
CA ALA A 63 1.18 -15.58 -10.16
C ALA A 63 0.92 -14.11 -9.79
N LEU A 64 1.77 -13.19 -10.26
CA LEU A 64 1.58 -11.76 -10.04
C LEU A 64 0.59 -11.13 -11.04
N ASP A 65 0.50 -11.65 -12.27
CA ASP A 65 -0.48 -11.20 -13.25
C ASP A 65 -1.92 -11.46 -12.80
N GLU A 66 -2.16 -12.50 -11.99
CA GLU A 66 -3.47 -12.78 -11.36
C GLU A 66 -3.94 -11.68 -10.40
N LEU A 67 -3.05 -10.80 -9.94
CA LEU A 67 -3.38 -9.66 -9.08
C LEU A 67 -3.79 -8.41 -9.85
N ARG A 68 -3.58 -8.39 -11.16
CA ARG A 68 -3.87 -7.22 -11.99
C ARG A 68 -5.38 -7.07 -12.20
N PRO A 69 -5.89 -5.84 -12.23
CA PRO A 69 -7.31 -5.62 -12.48
C PRO A 69 -7.69 -6.01 -13.92
N GLU A 70 -8.88 -6.58 -14.10
CA GLU A 70 -9.40 -6.98 -15.41
C GLU A 70 -9.55 -5.81 -16.40
N SER A 71 -9.59 -4.56 -15.88
CA SER A 71 -9.68 -3.33 -16.67
C SER A 71 -8.44 -3.04 -17.53
N GLY A 72 -7.34 -3.80 -17.36
CA GLY A 72 -6.16 -3.72 -18.23
C GLY A 72 -5.03 -2.82 -17.72
N GLY A 73 -5.00 -2.54 -16.41
CA GLY A 73 -3.91 -1.80 -15.74
C GLY A 73 -2.64 -2.64 -15.53
N GLY A 74 -1.51 -1.95 -15.47
CA GLY A 74 -0.19 -2.47 -15.11
C GLY A 74 0.07 -2.56 -13.60
N GLY A 75 -0.80 -1.99 -12.78
CA GLY A 75 -0.69 -1.97 -11.33
C GLY A 75 -1.28 -3.23 -10.69
N PHE A 76 -0.80 -3.55 -9.50
CA PHE A 76 -1.36 -4.60 -8.67
C PHE A 76 -1.04 -4.36 -7.19
N SER A 77 -1.89 -4.88 -6.31
CA SER A 77 -1.75 -4.74 -4.86
C SER A 77 -1.65 -6.10 -4.17
N LEU A 78 -0.74 -6.22 -3.22
CA LEU A 78 -0.63 -7.33 -2.29
C LEU A 78 -1.15 -6.87 -0.93
N TYR A 79 -2.10 -7.62 -0.39
CA TYR A 79 -2.63 -7.44 0.96
C TYR A 79 -2.03 -8.52 1.85
N LEU A 80 -1.08 -8.11 2.68
CA LEU A 80 -0.30 -9.01 3.52
C LEU A 80 -0.72 -8.85 4.98
N ARG A 81 -0.52 -9.89 5.76
CA ARG A 81 -0.67 -9.81 7.20
C ARG A 81 0.38 -8.85 7.77
N GLY A 82 -0.09 -7.84 8.50
CA GLY A 82 0.77 -6.95 9.26
C GLY A 82 1.24 -7.60 10.56
N ARG A 83 2.45 -7.28 11.01
CA ARG A 83 2.99 -7.77 12.30
C ARG A 83 2.23 -7.19 13.49
N ASP A 84 2.08 -5.87 13.50
CA ASP A 84 1.42 -5.09 14.56
C ASP A 84 0.24 -4.27 14.02
N HIS A 85 -0.18 -4.54 12.78
CA HIS A 85 -1.23 -3.84 12.04
C HIS A 85 -2.23 -4.84 11.47
N SER A 86 -3.45 -4.39 11.15
CA SER A 86 -4.46 -5.26 10.54
C SER A 86 -3.97 -5.81 9.21
N GLN A 87 -3.35 -4.96 8.38
CA GLN A 87 -2.75 -5.34 7.11
C GLN A 87 -1.52 -4.47 6.80
N ALA A 88 -0.60 -5.05 6.04
CA ALA A 88 0.48 -4.36 5.35
C ALA A 88 0.26 -4.50 3.84
N ILE A 89 0.28 -3.40 3.12
CA ILE A 89 -0.12 -3.34 1.71
C ILE A 89 1.07 -2.87 0.88
N ILE A 90 1.34 -3.60 -0.20
CA ILE A 90 2.35 -3.21 -1.19
C ILE A 90 1.66 -3.17 -2.55
N THR A 91 1.68 -2.02 -3.19
CA THR A 91 1.18 -1.86 -4.56
C THR A 91 2.33 -1.46 -5.46
N ILE A 92 2.48 -2.16 -6.58
CA ILE A 92 3.30 -1.69 -7.70
C ILE A 92 2.36 -0.99 -8.67
N THR A 93 2.65 0.26 -9.02
CA THR A 93 1.76 1.07 -9.85
C THR A 93 1.98 0.82 -11.33
N ASP A 94 1.05 1.28 -12.16
CA ASP A 94 1.16 1.32 -13.63
C ASP A 94 2.48 1.96 -14.10
N GLU A 95 2.95 2.97 -13.37
CA GLU A 95 4.16 3.73 -13.67
C GLU A 95 5.43 3.12 -13.08
N GLY A 96 5.35 1.97 -12.41
CA GLY A 96 6.49 1.30 -11.77
C GLY A 96 6.93 1.92 -10.44
N ALA A 97 6.15 2.85 -9.89
CA ALA A 97 6.33 3.29 -8.51
C ALA A 97 5.81 2.21 -7.54
N ALA A 98 6.08 2.39 -6.24
CA ALA A 98 5.38 1.63 -5.20
C ALA A 98 4.51 2.55 -4.34
N VAL A 99 3.34 2.04 -3.97
CA VAL A 99 2.54 2.57 -2.87
C VAL A 99 2.65 1.59 -1.71
N LEU A 100 3.15 2.07 -0.58
CA LEU A 100 3.34 1.29 0.64
C LEU A 100 2.33 1.75 1.68
N GLY A 101 1.62 0.83 2.31
CA GLY A 101 0.57 1.21 3.25
C GLY A 101 0.31 0.25 4.38
N LEU A 102 -0.38 0.77 5.38
CA LEU A 102 -0.79 0.05 6.57
C LEU A 102 -2.27 0.30 6.82
N SER A 103 -2.97 -0.76 7.19
CA SER A 103 -4.36 -0.69 7.65
C SER A 103 -4.39 -0.86 9.16
N VAL A 104 -5.04 0.06 9.85
CA VAL A 104 -5.30 0.00 11.28
C VAL A 104 -6.80 0.08 11.54
N GLN A 105 -7.25 -0.36 12.71
CA GLN A 105 -8.66 -0.20 13.05
C GLN A 105 -9.01 1.29 13.17
N ALA A 106 -10.01 1.73 12.39
CA ALA A 106 -10.57 3.05 12.54
C ALA A 106 -11.30 3.14 13.88
N SER A 107 -11.05 4.23 14.61
CA SER A 107 -11.91 4.56 15.73
C SER A 107 -13.27 5.01 15.18
N GLY A 108 -14.39 4.68 15.84
CA GLY A 108 -15.70 5.18 15.43
C GLY A 108 -15.86 6.70 15.53
N ASP A 109 -14.81 7.43 15.94
CA ASP A 109 -14.75 8.88 16.08
C ASP A 109 -13.85 9.48 14.99
N LEU A 110 -14.39 10.38 14.17
CA LEU A 110 -13.66 10.96 13.05
C LEU A 110 -12.41 11.76 13.48
N ALA A 111 -12.47 12.51 14.58
CA ALA A 111 -11.33 13.32 15.03
C ALA A 111 -10.20 12.44 15.56
N VAL A 112 -10.52 11.31 16.17
CA VAL A 112 -9.52 10.32 16.57
C VAL A 112 -8.94 9.63 15.34
N THR A 113 -9.78 9.22 14.38
CA THR A 113 -9.33 8.58 13.13
C THR A 113 -8.43 9.48 12.28
N LEU A 114 -8.73 10.78 12.18
CA LEU A 114 -7.87 11.74 11.48
C LEU A 114 -6.49 11.88 12.13
N ARG A 115 -6.43 11.94 13.47
CA ARG A 115 -5.16 11.98 14.19
C ARG A 115 -4.36 10.68 14.03
N GLN A 116 -5.01 9.53 14.04
CA GLN A 116 -4.36 8.25 13.74
C GLN A 116 -3.80 8.24 12.31
N ALA A 117 -4.51 8.82 11.35
CA ALA A 117 -4.04 8.94 9.98
C ALA A 117 -2.82 9.84 9.85
N GLU A 118 -2.84 11.01 10.51
CA GLU A 118 -1.70 11.93 10.57
C GLU A 118 -0.46 11.23 11.15
N GLU A 119 -0.59 10.59 12.32
CA GLU A 119 0.50 9.88 12.98
C GLU A 119 1.08 8.75 12.12
N LEU A 120 0.21 8.01 11.43
CA LEU A 120 0.62 6.88 10.57
C LEU A 120 1.29 7.35 9.28
N ILE A 121 0.77 8.40 8.64
CA ILE A 121 1.39 9.02 7.47
C ILE A 121 2.76 9.59 7.84
N ASP A 122 2.87 10.37 8.91
CA ASP A 122 4.14 10.98 9.33
C ASP A 122 5.21 9.91 9.57
N HIS A 123 4.83 8.81 10.23
CA HIS A 123 5.73 7.68 10.46
C HIS A 123 6.22 7.04 9.15
N LEU A 124 5.30 6.75 8.22
CA LEU A 124 5.65 6.16 6.92
C LEU A 124 6.49 7.12 6.06
N LEU A 125 6.17 8.42 6.06
CA LEU A 125 6.94 9.44 5.33
C LEU A 125 8.39 9.49 5.83
N GLU A 126 8.59 9.49 7.15
CA GLU A 126 9.92 9.45 7.77
C GLU A 126 10.66 8.15 7.42
N ASP A 127 10.01 7.01 7.59
CA ASP A 127 10.62 5.70 7.39
C ASP A 127 11.12 5.50 5.97
N PHE A 128 10.35 5.96 4.98
CA PHE A 128 10.67 5.76 3.57
C PHE A 128 11.26 7.00 2.90
N SER A 129 11.51 8.06 3.66
CA SER A 129 12.10 9.32 3.18
C SER A 129 11.38 9.87 1.94
N CYS A 130 10.05 9.78 1.96
CA CYS A 130 9.17 10.23 0.89
C CYS A 130 8.35 11.45 1.35
N VAL A 131 7.63 12.07 0.42
CA VAL A 131 6.95 13.37 0.66
C VAL A 131 5.45 13.34 0.41
N ALA A 132 4.92 12.23 -0.10
CA ALA A 132 3.52 12.12 -0.48
C ALA A 132 2.83 11.00 0.32
N GLY A 133 1.80 11.37 1.06
CA GLY A 133 0.99 10.48 1.87
C GLY A 133 -0.51 10.67 1.63
N LEU A 134 -1.26 9.59 1.80
CA LEU A 134 -2.72 9.51 1.62
C LEU A 134 -3.31 8.68 2.75
N ALA A 135 -4.46 9.07 3.30
CA ALA A 135 -5.20 8.20 4.20
C ALA A 135 -6.71 8.38 4.05
N GLY A 136 -7.44 7.31 4.36
CA GLY A 136 -8.89 7.25 4.27
C GLY A 136 -9.45 6.02 4.97
N VAL A 137 -10.78 5.94 5.05
CA VAL A 137 -11.46 4.78 5.64
C VAL A 137 -11.89 3.85 4.52
N GLU A 138 -11.48 2.58 4.60
CA GLU A 138 -11.68 1.58 3.53
C GLU A 138 -11.18 2.12 2.16
N LEU A 139 -10.04 2.81 2.20
CA LEU A 139 -9.47 3.47 1.03
C LEU A 139 -8.65 2.44 0.26
N PRO A 140 -9.02 2.08 -0.98
CA PRO A 140 -8.20 1.16 -1.76
C PRO A 140 -6.81 1.78 -2.04
N PRO A 141 -5.75 0.97 -2.09
CA PRO A 141 -4.42 1.45 -2.44
C PRO A 141 -4.41 1.91 -3.91
N PRO A 142 -3.96 3.15 -4.20
CA PRO A 142 -3.85 3.64 -5.56
C PRO A 142 -2.90 2.79 -6.41
N GLN A 143 -3.37 2.37 -7.60
CA GLN A 143 -2.59 1.60 -8.57
C GLN A 143 -1.98 2.46 -9.68
N SER A 144 -2.29 3.75 -9.70
CA SER A 144 -1.72 4.72 -10.64
C SER A 144 -1.64 6.10 -9.98
N ARG A 145 -0.90 7.02 -10.61
CA ARG A 145 -0.89 8.43 -10.21
C ARG A 145 -2.27 9.08 -10.36
N SER A 146 -3.04 8.69 -11.39
CA SER A 146 -4.38 9.21 -11.57
C SER A 146 -5.30 8.82 -10.41
N GLU A 147 -5.18 7.60 -9.92
CA GLU A 147 -5.93 7.15 -8.73
C GLU A 147 -5.40 7.81 -7.45
N TRP A 148 -4.10 8.07 -7.37
CA TRP A 148 -3.53 8.80 -6.24
C TRP A 148 -4.14 10.20 -6.11
N ASP A 149 -4.32 10.90 -7.23
CA ASP A 149 -4.87 12.26 -7.27
C ASP A 149 -6.41 12.31 -7.13
N ASP A 150 -7.11 11.16 -7.08
CA ASP A 150 -8.54 11.10 -6.81
C ASP A 150 -8.83 11.35 -5.33
N ASP A 151 -9.72 12.30 -5.04
CA ASP A 151 -10.10 12.69 -3.67
C ASP A 151 -11.32 11.91 -3.13
N GLY A 152 -11.92 11.00 -3.90
CA GLY A 152 -13.22 10.39 -3.60
C GLY A 152 -13.38 9.77 -2.21
N LEU A 153 -12.35 9.09 -1.70
CA LEU A 153 -12.34 8.44 -0.37
C LEU A 153 -11.26 8.98 0.58
N VAL A 154 -10.60 10.06 0.16
CA VAL A 154 -9.42 10.60 0.84
C VAL A 154 -9.87 11.49 2.00
N LEU A 155 -9.40 11.15 3.20
CA LEU A 155 -9.61 11.97 4.40
C LEU A 155 -8.44 12.90 4.67
N LEU A 156 -7.22 12.45 4.36
CA LEU A 156 -6.00 13.21 4.57
C LEU A 156 -5.05 13.01 3.41
N ARG A 157 -4.45 14.12 2.96
CA ARG A 157 -3.42 14.14 1.92
C ARG A 157 -2.26 15.02 2.37
N VAL A 158 -1.04 14.50 2.28
CA VAL A 158 0.19 15.21 2.61
C VAL A 158 1.08 15.24 1.37
N GLY A 159 1.55 16.42 0.99
CA GLY A 159 2.44 16.62 -0.16
C GLY A 159 1.88 16.11 -1.49
N ALA A 160 2.78 15.84 -2.44
CA ALA A 160 2.44 15.33 -3.77
C ALA A 160 3.56 14.43 -4.31
N PRO A 161 3.24 13.37 -5.08
CA PRO A 161 4.26 12.47 -5.63
C PRO A 161 5.21 13.24 -6.55
N SER A 162 6.52 13.10 -6.35
CA SER A 162 7.51 13.76 -7.21
C SER A 162 7.28 13.40 -8.67
N VAL A 163 7.32 14.39 -9.55
CA VAL A 163 7.28 14.18 -11.00
C VAL A 163 8.71 13.86 -11.41
N GLU A 164 8.98 12.62 -11.84
CA GLU A 164 10.25 12.37 -12.51
C GLU A 164 10.30 13.26 -13.74
N SER A 165 11.28 14.17 -13.74
CA SER A 165 11.59 15.00 -14.89
C SER A 165 12.24 14.08 -15.91
N SER A 166 11.44 13.43 -16.75
CA SER A 166 11.93 12.78 -17.97
C SER A 166 12.61 13.84 -18.80
N THR A 167 13.93 13.97 -18.64
CA THR A 167 14.76 14.70 -19.59
C THR A 167 14.96 13.74 -20.74
N PRO A 168 14.38 13.97 -21.93
CA PRO A 168 14.69 13.14 -23.07
C PRO A 168 16.17 13.33 -23.42
N ALA A 169 16.91 12.22 -23.47
CA ALA A 169 18.21 12.15 -24.11
C ALA A 169 18.05 12.11 -25.64
#